data_AF-W8YB12-F1
#
_entry.id   AF-W8YB12-F1
#
_cell.length_a   1.000
_cell.length_b   1.000
_cell.length_c   1.000
_cell.angle_alpha   90.00
_cell.angle_beta   90.00
_cell.angle_gamma   90.00
#
_symmetry.space_group_name_H-M   'P 1'
#
loop_
_entity.id
_entity.type
_entity.pdbx_description
1 polymer ?
#
loop_
_entity_poly.entity_id
_entity_poly.type
_entity_poly.pdbx_seq_one_letter_code
_entity_poly.pdbx_strand_id
1 'polypeptide(L)'
;MIRLTFLAITKSLPERYYKQFISKIQGLSKEREHGISDFIFSNTFDKIIYSNEVSSKEEQEEFLKKNIPQFYSKGTWSYGLGLSYYFQELTGIFVDYVGSKEKQIPEHEIYKQWLEKFYVWWESQKEGLLREYDKRDSVFRDPEIYLISVIVALKNNIWGTIPKEYLDENDRNKANQIFYEIHEKRPDLSIYLVPCLQRLSININYSIEKVLNGLWDSDINKVKATTEVLNDYLIFIDKGEIVEDANAIKREMFNMMRYGSKKVRKITIKSIYYTLKNTSVIFEDNDYQIIIQYVNSYLEGINKGHIEVVTLEDFELLASIAGMVANICKNKIDVVGNSLDEWKDYIRLHRLPEVKTYADLFDNPVDA
;
A
#
# COMPACT_ATOMS: atom_id res chain seq x y z
N MET A 1 24.77 1.83 0.32
CA MET A 1 23.94 2.46 1.38
C MET A 1 22.61 2.96 0.81
N ILE A 2 22.60 3.97 -0.07
CA ILE A 2 21.38 4.52 -0.72
C ILE A 2 20.41 3.45 -1.24
N ARG A 3 20.89 2.44 -1.97
CA ARG A 3 20.03 1.36 -2.50
C ARG A 3 19.42 0.48 -1.41
N LEU A 4 20.16 0.17 -0.35
CA LEU A 4 19.63 -0.60 0.80
C LEU A 4 18.66 0.25 1.62
N THR A 5 18.95 1.54 1.80
CA THR A 5 18.06 2.52 2.39
C THR A 5 16.75 2.60 1.60
N PHE A 6 16.82 2.69 0.27
CA PHE A 6 15.66 2.73 -0.61
C PHE A 6 14.85 1.43 -0.54
N LEU A 7 15.50 0.27 -0.57
CA LEU A 7 14.84 -1.03 -0.43
C LEU A 7 14.18 -1.21 0.95
N ALA A 8 14.79 -0.68 2.01
CA ALA A 8 14.23 -0.69 3.36
C ALA A 8 12.99 0.22 3.46
N ILE A 9 13.08 1.47 2.97
CA ILE A 9 11.95 2.43 2.96
C ILE A 9 10.78 1.90 2.15
N THR A 10 11.05 1.25 1.02
CA THR A 10 10.02 0.69 0.13
C THR A 10 9.53 -0.69 0.57
N LYS A 11 9.92 -1.19 1.75
CA LYS A 11 9.59 -2.54 2.26
C LYS A 11 9.89 -3.67 1.27
N SER A 12 10.87 -3.46 0.39
CA SER A 12 11.34 -4.41 -0.63
C SER A 12 12.54 -5.22 -0.15
N LEU A 13 13.10 -4.86 1.01
CA LEU A 13 14.21 -5.58 1.62
C LEU A 13 13.68 -6.76 2.45
N PRO A 14 14.14 -8.00 2.21
CA PRO A 14 13.70 -9.17 2.98
C PRO A 14 14.07 -9.04 4.46
N GLU A 15 13.25 -9.60 5.34
CA GLU A 15 13.30 -9.30 6.77
C GLU A 15 14.65 -9.62 7.44
N ARG A 16 15.30 -10.72 7.07
CA ARG A 16 16.67 -11.04 7.54
C ARG A 16 17.66 -9.94 7.18
N TYR A 17 17.64 -9.49 5.92
CA TYR A 17 18.53 -8.44 5.44
C TYR A 17 18.16 -7.08 6.00
N TYR A 18 16.87 -6.85 6.25
CA TYR A 18 16.37 -5.68 6.95
C TYR A 18 16.89 -5.66 8.40
N LYS A 19 16.67 -6.71 9.20
CA LYS A 19 17.21 -6.83 10.58
C LYS A 19 18.73 -6.64 10.62
N GLN A 20 19.46 -7.25 9.67
CA GLN A 20 20.91 -7.08 9.55
C GLN A 20 21.31 -5.64 9.17
N PHE A 21 20.56 -5.01 8.27
CA PHE A 21 20.78 -3.61 7.87
C PHE A 21 20.55 -2.65 9.05
N ILE A 22 19.47 -2.86 9.80
CA ILE A 22 19.15 -2.10 11.02
C ILE A 22 20.28 -2.20 12.04
N SER A 23 20.69 -3.43 12.39
CA SER A 23 21.79 -3.67 13.32
C SER A 23 23.08 -2.98 12.89
N LYS A 24 23.39 -3.00 11.58
CA LYS A 24 24.58 -2.31 11.04
C LYS A 24 24.45 -0.79 11.07
N ILE A 25 23.26 -0.22 10.89
CA ILE A 25 23.02 1.22 11.01
C ILE A 25 23.12 1.66 12.48
N GLN A 26 22.54 0.89 13.41
CA GLN A 26 22.58 1.17 14.85
C GLN A 26 24.02 1.17 15.40
N GLY A 27 24.92 0.38 14.81
CA GLY A 27 26.34 0.36 15.15
C GLY A 27 27.18 1.50 14.58
N LEU A 28 26.60 2.41 13.78
CA LEU A 28 27.32 3.58 13.25
C LEU A 28 27.48 4.66 14.33
N SER A 29 28.61 5.40 14.29
CA SER A 29 28.85 6.54 15.16
C SER A 29 27.68 7.55 15.12
N LYS A 30 27.28 8.03 16.31
CA LYS A 30 26.29 9.10 16.48
C LYS A 30 26.88 10.50 16.25
N GLU A 31 28.19 10.63 16.42
CA GLU A 31 28.94 11.84 16.04
C GLU A 31 29.30 11.73 14.56
N ARG A 32 28.61 12.50 13.71
CA ARG A 32 28.75 12.47 12.24
C ARG A 32 29.18 13.86 11.75
N GLU A 33 30.45 14.17 11.93
CA GLU A 33 31.09 15.29 11.24
C GLU A 33 31.85 14.75 10.02
N HIS A 34 31.41 15.18 8.83
CA HIS A 34 32.14 15.23 7.54
C HIS A 34 31.80 14.20 6.43
N GLY A 35 30.77 14.50 5.62
CA GLY A 35 30.67 14.01 4.23
C GLY A 35 29.27 14.11 3.58
N ILE A 36 29.19 14.26 2.25
CA ILE A 36 27.91 14.26 1.50
C ILE A 36 27.15 12.90 1.60
N SER A 37 27.82 11.82 1.99
CA SER A 37 27.14 10.55 2.36
C SER A 37 26.34 10.63 3.66
N ASP A 38 26.57 11.66 4.47
CA ASP A 38 25.84 11.93 5.72
C ASP A 38 24.44 12.51 5.45
N PHE A 39 24.15 12.90 4.20
CA PHE A 39 22.84 13.38 3.74
C PHE A 39 21.80 12.30 3.48
N ILE A 40 22.13 11.02 3.63
CA ILE A 40 21.07 10.04 3.89
C ILE A 40 20.64 10.29 5.34
N PHE A 41 19.74 11.27 5.48
CA PHE A 41 19.32 11.92 6.73
C PHE A 41 19.34 10.99 7.94
N SER A 42 19.84 11.47 9.09
CA SER A 42 19.63 10.83 10.39
C SER A 42 18.17 10.41 10.53
N ASN A 43 17.22 11.28 10.19
CA ASN A 43 15.79 10.99 10.16
C ASN A 43 15.41 9.83 9.24
N THR A 44 16.10 9.60 8.13
CA THR A 44 15.84 8.45 7.25
C THR A 44 16.37 7.15 7.86
N PHE A 45 17.53 7.20 8.52
CA PHE A 45 18.06 6.05 9.25
C PHE A 45 17.27 5.77 10.52
N ASP A 46 16.87 6.78 11.27
CA ASP A 46 15.98 6.68 12.42
C ASP A 46 14.61 6.15 11.97
N LYS A 47 14.03 6.66 10.87
CA LYS A 47 12.82 6.07 10.27
C LYS A 47 12.98 4.61 9.87
N ILE A 48 14.15 4.20 9.37
CA ILE A 48 14.41 2.80 9.02
C ILE A 48 14.57 1.97 10.29
N ILE A 49 15.37 2.43 11.25
CA ILE A 49 15.65 1.79 12.56
C ILE A 49 14.37 1.62 13.37
N TYR A 50 13.52 2.64 13.39
CA TYR A 50 12.32 2.74 14.21
C TYR A 50 11.02 2.53 13.43
N SER A 51 11.02 2.17 12.13
CA SER A 51 9.75 1.92 11.39
C SER A 51 8.91 0.76 11.95
N ASN A 52 9.51 -0.06 12.81
CA ASN A 52 8.83 -1.11 13.56
C ASN A 52 8.52 -0.73 15.01
N GLU A 53 9.08 0.37 15.52
CA GLU A 53 8.77 0.89 16.84
C GLU A 53 7.61 1.88 16.73
N VAL A 54 6.64 1.75 17.64
CA VAL A 54 5.55 2.72 17.76
C VAL A 54 6.18 4.02 18.25
N SER A 55 5.93 5.14 17.54
CA SER A 55 6.46 6.43 17.96
C SER A 55 6.09 6.73 19.41
N SER A 56 7.06 7.19 20.19
CA SER A 56 6.86 7.64 21.56
C SER A 56 5.84 8.79 21.62
N LYS A 57 5.22 9.00 22.78
CA LYS A 57 4.25 10.11 22.94
C LYS A 57 4.91 11.46 22.65
N GLU A 58 6.15 11.64 23.06
CA GLU A 58 6.94 12.85 22.83
C GLU A 58 7.14 13.12 21.33
N GLU A 59 7.45 12.09 20.53
CA GLU A 59 7.59 12.21 19.07
C GLU A 59 6.26 12.54 18.39
N GLN A 60 5.15 11.94 18.85
CA GLN A 60 3.81 12.25 18.34
C GLN A 60 3.46 13.72 18.63
N GLU A 61 3.70 14.20 19.84
CA GLU A 61 3.47 15.59 20.25
C GLU A 61 4.37 16.58 19.47
N GLU A 62 5.63 16.23 19.23
CA GLU A 62 6.55 17.06 18.44
C GLU A 62 6.08 17.17 16.98
N PHE A 63 5.63 16.06 16.40
CA PHE A 63 5.07 16.06 15.06
C PHE A 63 3.83 16.95 14.95
N LEU A 64 2.92 16.87 15.93
CA LEU A 64 1.68 17.67 15.94
C LEU A 64 1.94 19.19 15.99
N LYS A 65 3.06 19.62 16.57
CA LYS A 65 3.48 21.04 16.56
C LYS A 65 3.82 21.53 15.14
N LYS A 66 4.27 20.66 14.23
CA LYS A 66 4.67 21.03 12.86
C LYS A 66 3.47 21.34 11.98
N ASN A 67 3.43 22.52 11.36
CA ASN A 67 2.36 22.89 10.42
C ASN A 67 2.37 22.00 9.18
N ILE A 68 1.17 21.65 8.68
CA ILE A 68 1.05 21.00 7.37
C ILE A 68 1.48 22.04 6.32
N PRO A 69 2.52 21.76 5.50
CA PRO A 69 3.05 22.75 4.58
C PRO A 69 2.00 23.24 3.59
N GLN A 70 1.93 24.56 3.39
CA GLN A 70 1.09 25.15 2.35
C GLN A 70 1.89 25.26 1.06
N PHE A 71 1.27 24.90 -0.05
CA PHE A 71 1.86 24.99 -1.38
C PHE A 71 1.05 25.91 -2.30
N TYR A 72 -0.14 26.31 -1.88
CA TYR A 72 -1.05 27.15 -2.65
C TYR A 72 -1.51 28.35 -1.83
N SER A 73 -1.41 29.54 -2.40
CA SER A 73 -1.89 30.78 -1.78
C SER A 73 -2.23 31.83 -2.83
N LYS A 74 -3.44 32.40 -2.76
CA LYS A 74 -3.90 33.51 -3.63
C LYS A 74 -3.63 33.27 -5.12
N GLY A 75 -3.95 32.09 -5.64
CA GLY A 75 -3.71 31.74 -7.04
C GLY A 75 -2.27 31.34 -7.40
N THR A 76 -1.33 31.45 -6.45
CA THR A 76 0.10 31.19 -6.66
C THR A 76 0.53 29.86 -6.05
N TRP A 77 1.42 29.17 -6.76
CA TRP A 77 2.03 27.91 -6.34
C TRP A 77 3.42 28.12 -5.75
N SER A 78 3.65 27.55 -4.58
CA SER A 78 4.96 27.32 -4.00
C SER A 78 5.34 25.86 -4.19
N TYR A 79 6.15 25.61 -5.21
CA TYR A 79 6.62 24.25 -5.52
C TYR A 79 7.73 23.85 -4.54
N GLY A 80 7.52 22.73 -3.86
CA GLY A 80 8.51 22.17 -2.95
C GLY A 80 8.18 20.75 -2.51
N LEU A 81 9.14 20.10 -1.87
CA LEU A 81 8.99 18.75 -1.33
C LEU A 81 8.43 18.72 0.10
N GLY A 82 8.16 19.90 0.69
CA GLY A 82 7.74 20.02 2.08
C GLY A 82 6.49 19.20 2.40
N LEU A 83 5.45 19.27 1.56
CA LEU A 83 4.22 18.52 1.77
C LEU A 83 4.47 17.00 1.72
N SER A 84 5.22 16.54 0.71
CA SER A 84 5.58 15.13 0.58
C SER A 84 6.40 14.63 1.77
N TYR A 85 7.36 15.43 2.26
CA TYR A 85 8.13 15.10 3.45
C TYR A 85 7.27 15.06 4.72
N TYR A 86 6.32 15.97 4.86
CA TYR A 86 5.39 15.98 5.98
C TYR A 86 4.55 14.70 6.00
N PHE A 87 3.93 14.31 4.88
CA PHE A 87 3.16 13.06 4.81
C PHE A 87 4.04 11.81 4.92
N GLN A 88 5.29 11.85 4.46
CA GLN A 88 6.23 10.76 4.70
C GLN A 88 6.66 10.66 6.17
N GLU A 89 6.68 11.76 6.92
CA GLU A 89 6.90 11.73 8.37
C GLU A 89 5.66 11.21 9.10
N LEU A 90 4.46 11.59 8.65
CA LEU A 90 3.18 11.11 9.17
C LEU A 90 3.10 9.58 9.21
N THR A 91 3.65 8.88 8.22
CA THR A 91 3.63 7.40 8.18
C THR A 91 4.47 6.73 9.26
N GLY A 92 5.38 7.47 9.90
CA GLY A 92 6.11 7.01 11.09
C GLY A 92 5.27 7.15 12.37
N ILE A 93 4.45 8.20 12.44
CA ILE A 93 3.63 8.56 13.62
C ILE A 93 2.33 7.76 13.66
N PHE A 94 1.63 7.67 12.53
CA PHE A 94 0.34 7.00 12.41
C PHE A 94 0.53 5.65 11.72
N VAL A 95 0.14 4.59 12.41
CA VAL A 95 0.25 3.22 11.90
C VAL A 95 -0.59 3.05 10.64
N ASP A 96 -0.02 2.37 9.65
CA ASP A 96 -0.70 1.96 8.43
C ASP A 96 -1.77 0.90 8.71
N TYR A 97 -2.90 0.96 8.02
CA TYR A 97 -4.05 0.06 8.26
C TYR A 97 -3.64 -1.41 8.21
N VAL A 98 -2.75 -1.84 7.32
CA VAL A 98 -2.31 -3.24 7.29
C VAL A 98 -1.64 -3.66 8.60
N GLY A 99 -0.78 -2.81 9.17
CA GLY A 99 -0.04 -3.10 10.40
C GLY A 99 -0.82 -2.86 11.69
N SER A 100 -2.04 -2.31 11.62
CA SER A 100 -2.78 -1.88 12.80
C SER A 100 -3.29 -3.01 13.69
N LYS A 101 -3.27 -4.26 13.21
CA LYS A 101 -3.55 -5.46 14.03
C LYS A 101 -2.42 -5.77 15.02
N GLU A 102 -1.17 -5.44 14.67
CA GLU A 102 0.04 -5.85 15.40
C GLU A 102 0.68 -4.69 16.16
N LYS A 103 0.48 -3.45 15.69
CA LYS A 103 1.10 -2.25 16.25
C LYS A 103 0.08 -1.41 17.03
N GLN A 104 0.54 -0.80 18.11
CA GLN A 104 -0.26 0.14 18.89
C GLN A 104 -0.55 1.39 18.05
N ILE A 105 -1.83 1.72 17.90
CA ILE A 105 -2.30 2.93 17.22
C ILE A 105 -2.24 4.14 18.16
N PRO A 106 -2.13 5.37 17.63
CA PRO A 106 -2.18 6.59 18.44
C PRO A 106 -3.47 6.74 19.25
N GLU A 107 -3.39 7.48 20.36
CA GLU A 107 -4.53 7.80 21.22
C GLU A 107 -5.53 8.75 20.52
N HIS A 108 -6.77 8.79 21.00
CA HIS A 108 -7.85 9.61 20.45
C HIS A 108 -7.45 11.08 20.28
N GLU A 109 -6.81 11.66 21.28
CA GLU A 109 -6.39 13.06 21.30
C GLU A 109 -5.42 13.41 20.16
N ILE A 110 -4.51 12.48 19.83
CA ILE A 110 -3.50 12.65 18.76
C ILE A 110 -4.19 12.70 17.40
N TYR A 111 -5.15 11.80 17.17
CA TYR A 111 -5.97 11.84 15.96
C TYR A 111 -6.80 13.13 15.88
N LYS A 112 -7.42 13.55 16.98
CA LYS A 112 -8.29 14.72 17.01
C LYS A 112 -7.52 16.00 16.67
N GLN A 113 -6.37 16.22 17.33
CA GLN A 113 -5.52 17.38 17.06
C GLN A 113 -5.03 17.42 15.60
N TRP A 114 -4.67 16.26 15.04
CA TRP A 114 -4.28 16.20 13.64
C TRP A 114 -5.43 16.50 12.68
N LEU A 115 -6.62 15.93 12.92
CA LEU A 115 -7.80 16.15 12.09
C LEU A 115 -8.25 17.61 12.08
N GLU A 116 -8.31 18.26 13.25
CA GLU A 116 -8.65 19.68 13.35
C GLU A 116 -7.71 20.56 12.53
N LYS A 117 -6.41 20.30 12.66
CA LYS A 117 -5.37 20.96 11.86
C LYS A 117 -5.53 20.69 10.37
N PHE A 118 -5.79 19.43 10.00
CA PHE A 118 -5.97 19.01 8.63
C PHE A 118 -7.19 19.65 7.99
N TYR A 119 -8.32 19.78 8.69
CA TYR A 119 -9.52 20.42 8.15
C TYR A 119 -9.29 21.89 7.84
N VAL A 120 -8.63 22.63 8.73
CA VAL A 120 -8.25 24.04 8.47
C VAL A 120 -7.31 24.13 7.28
N TRP A 121 -6.32 23.24 7.21
CA TRP A 121 -5.38 23.20 6.09
C TRP A 121 -6.08 22.87 4.77
N TRP A 122 -6.96 21.87 4.75
CA TRP A 122 -7.72 21.43 3.58
C TRP A 122 -8.50 22.59 2.97
N GLU A 123 -9.30 23.31 3.77
CA GLU A 123 -10.08 24.44 3.27
C GLU A 123 -9.19 25.53 2.64
N SER A 124 -7.98 25.72 3.18
CA SER A 124 -7.02 26.69 2.63
C SER A 124 -6.30 26.22 1.36
N GLN A 125 -6.20 24.91 1.10
CA GLN A 125 -5.41 24.34 0.01
C GLN A 125 -6.25 23.63 -1.07
N LYS A 126 -7.54 23.34 -0.82
CA LYS A 126 -8.39 22.54 -1.72
C LYS A 126 -8.51 23.12 -3.13
N GLU A 127 -8.55 24.44 -3.28
CA GLU A 127 -8.57 25.10 -4.59
C GLU A 127 -7.32 24.76 -5.42
N GLY A 128 -6.14 24.72 -4.77
CA GLY A 128 -4.91 24.27 -5.41
C GLY A 128 -4.93 22.78 -5.71
N LEU A 129 -5.30 21.94 -4.73
CA LEU A 129 -5.34 20.48 -4.88
C LEU A 129 -6.26 20.01 -6.02
N LEU A 130 -7.40 20.66 -6.19
CA LEU A 130 -8.49 20.23 -7.08
C LEU A 130 -8.53 20.99 -8.42
N ARG A 131 -7.53 21.82 -8.70
CA ARG A 131 -7.45 22.57 -9.97
C ARG A 131 -7.23 21.61 -11.15
N GLU A 132 -7.93 21.86 -12.26
CA GLU A 132 -7.68 21.14 -13.52
C GLU A 132 -6.33 21.56 -14.12
N TYR A 133 -5.54 20.58 -14.58
CA TYR A 133 -4.23 20.79 -15.20
C TYR A 133 -4.29 20.57 -16.70
N ASP A 134 -3.72 21.51 -17.46
CA ASP A 134 -3.45 21.31 -18.88
C ASP A 134 -2.15 20.50 -19.00
N LYS A 135 -2.23 19.29 -19.58
CA LYS A 135 -1.14 18.29 -19.62
C LYS A 135 0.16 18.76 -20.31
N ARG A 136 0.18 19.97 -20.87
CA ARG A 136 1.29 20.52 -21.66
C ARG A 136 2.39 21.21 -20.83
N ASP A 137 2.14 21.50 -19.55
CA ASP A 137 3.04 22.34 -18.74
C ASP A 137 3.95 21.60 -17.73
N SER A 138 3.87 20.27 -17.60
CA SER A 138 4.41 19.58 -16.42
C SER A 138 5.51 18.55 -16.71
N VAL A 139 6.73 18.99 -17.02
CA VAL A 139 7.90 18.07 -17.01
C VAL A 139 8.53 17.96 -15.61
N PHE A 140 8.25 18.91 -14.70
CA PHE A 140 8.86 18.92 -13.35
C PHE A 140 7.96 19.42 -12.20
N ARG A 141 6.68 19.66 -12.48
CA ARG A 141 5.74 20.31 -11.55
C ARG A 141 4.36 19.70 -11.76
N ASP A 142 4.13 18.56 -11.15
CA ASP A 142 2.83 17.88 -11.21
C ASP A 142 2.13 17.98 -9.85
N PRO A 143 1.19 18.92 -9.69
CA PRO A 143 0.43 19.04 -8.46
C PRO A 143 -0.45 17.84 -8.15
N GLU A 144 -0.68 16.95 -9.12
CA GLU A 144 -1.36 15.68 -8.89
C GLU A 144 -0.65 14.86 -7.80
N ILE A 145 0.69 14.96 -7.72
CA ILE A 145 1.48 14.32 -6.66
C ILE A 145 1.04 14.76 -5.26
N TYR A 146 0.63 16.01 -5.08
CA TYR A 146 0.17 16.51 -3.77
C TYR A 146 -1.17 15.91 -3.38
N LEU A 147 -2.14 15.89 -4.30
CA LEU A 147 -3.42 15.26 -4.03
C LEU A 147 -3.26 13.76 -3.78
N ILE A 148 -2.46 13.06 -4.59
CA ILE A 148 -2.14 11.64 -4.37
C ILE A 148 -1.53 11.43 -2.98
N SER A 149 -0.58 12.28 -2.56
CA SER A 149 0.04 12.18 -1.23
C SER A 149 -0.99 12.32 -0.10
N VAL A 150 -1.94 13.26 -0.24
CA VAL A 150 -3.03 13.44 0.73
C VAL A 150 -3.93 12.20 0.75
N ILE A 151 -4.37 11.71 -0.40
CA ILE A 151 -5.22 10.51 -0.52
C ILE A 151 -4.55 9.30 0.13
N VAL A 152 -3.26 9.08 -0.16
CA VAL A 152 -2.48 7.98 0.41
C VAL A 152 -2.40 8.10 1.93
N ALA A 153 -2.10 9.28 2.47
CA ALA A 153 -2.04 9.47 3.92
C ALA A 153 -3.40 9.25 4.61
N LEU A 154 -4.47 9.78 4.02
CA LEU A 154 -5.83 9.60 4.52
C LEU A 154 -6.23 8.12 4.48
N LYS A 155 -6.08 7.47 3.32
CA LYS A 155 -6.41 6.06 3.12
C LYS A 155 -5.63 5.15 4.07
N ASN A 156 -4.31 5.32 4.14
CA ASN A 156 -3.45 4.31 4.77
C ASN A 156 -3.28 4.53 6.27
N ASN A 157 -3.11 5.78 6.72
CA ASN A 157 -2.64 6.08 8.08
C ASN A 157 -3.72 6.72 8.96
N ILE A 158 -4.62 7.50 8.37
CA ILE A 158 -5.64 8.24 9.12
C ILE A 158 -6.98 7.52 9.08
N TRP A 159 -7.74 7.67 7.99
CA TRP A 159 -9.02 7.03 7.80
C TRP A 159 -8.91 5.54 7.48
N GLY A 160 -7.73 4.98 7.28
CA GLY A 160 -7.53 3.52 7.26
C GLY A 160 -7.44 2.88 8.64
N THR A 161 -7.05 3.66 9.66
CA THR A 161 -6.59 3.12 10.94
C THR A 161 -7.42 3.64 12.13
N ILE A 162 -7.91 4.87 12.07
CA ILE A 162 -8.61 5.50 13.20
C ILE A 162 -9.86 4.68 13.63
N PRO A 163 -10.04 4.37 14.92
CA PRO A 163 -11.28 3.78 15.43
C PRO A 163 -12.50 4.66 15.11
N LYS A 164 -13.64 4.04 14.78
CA LYS A 164 -14.86 4.79 14.45
C LYS A 164 -15.38 5.58 15.65
N GLU A 165 -15.10 5.12 16.86
CA GLU A 165 -15.47 5.73 18.14
C GLU A 165 -14.73 7.06 18.38
N TYR A 166 -13.60 7.29 17.70
CA TYR A 166 -12.82 8.53 17.80
C TYR A 166 -13.37 9.65 16.93
N LEU A 167 -14.33 9.37 16.05
CA LEU A 167 -14.92 10.37 15.16
C LEU A 167 -16.25 10.86 15.70
N ASP A 168 -16.30 12.15 16.01
CA ASP A 168 -17.56 12.83 16.29
C ASP A 168 -18.34 13.11 15.00
N GLU A 169 -19.54 13.66 15.16
CA GLU A 169 -20.42 13.99 14.03
C GLU A 169 -19.81 15.05 13.09
N ASN A 170 -19.04 16.00 13.62
CA ASN A 170 -18.39 17.02 12.80
C ASN A 170 -17.27 16.40 11.96
N ASP A 171 -16.47 15.49 12.52
CA ASP A 171 -15.40 14.80 11.81
C ASP A 171 -15.96 13.94 10.66
N ARG A 172 -17.08 13.25 10.92
CA ARG A 172 -17.81 12.45 9.92
C ARG A 172 -18.32 13.32 8.77
N ASN A 173 -18.93 14.46 9.09
CA ASN A 173 -19.41 15.42 8.11
C ASN A 173 -18.26 16.02 7.29
N LYS A 174 -17.12 16.33 7.92
CA LYS A 174 -15.92 16.82 7.22
C LYS A 174 -15.32 15.79 6.29
N ALA A 175 -15.17 14.54 6.73
CA ALA A 175 -14.69 13.45 5.88
C ALA A 175 -15.61 13.22 4.67
N ASN A 176 -16.93 13.29 4.88
CA ASN A 176 -17.92 13.22 3.80
C ASN A 176 -17.79 14.40 2.80
N GLN A 177 -17.68 15.63 3.30
CA GLN A 177 -17.48 16.82 2.48
C GLN A 177 -16.21 16.70 1.62
N ILE A 178 -15.08 16.34 2.23
CA ILE A 178 -13.80 16.17 1.54
C ILE A 178 -13.92 15.11 0.43
N PHE A 179 -14.55 13.97 0.73
CA PHE A 179 -14.78 12.94 -0.28
C PHE A 179 -15.54 13.48 -1.49
N TYR A 180 -16.65 14.19 -1.29
CA TYR A 180 -17.47 14.70 -2.39
C TYR A 180 -16.76 15.81 -3.18
N GLU A 181 -16.03 16.70 -2.52
CA GLU A 181 -15.21 17.72 -3.19
C GLU A 181 -14.15 17.08 -4.11
N ILE A 182 -13.49 16.01 -3.65
CA ILE A 182 -12.55 15.24 -4.49
C ILE A 182 -13.30 14.49 -5.58
N HIS A 183 -14.43 13.84 -5.27
CA HIS A 183 -15.19 13.04 -6.21
C HIS A 183 -15.69 13.85 -7.40
N GLU A 184 -16.11 15.09 -7.18
CA GLU A 184 -16.59 15.99 -8.24
C GLU A 184 -15.48 16.33 -9.25
N LYS A 185 -14.23 16.50 -8.80
CA LYS A 185 -13.12 16.96 -9.65
C LYS A 185 -12.20 15.83 -10.11
N ARG A 186 -11.98 14.83 -9.26
CA ARG A 186 -11.03 13.71 -9.40
C ARG A 186 -11.66 12.40 -8.92
N PRO A 187 -12.71 11.91 -9.61
CA PRO A 187 -13.39 10.67 -9.24
C PRO A 187 -12.43 9.46 -9.25
N ASP A 188 -11.43 9.50 -10.13
CA ASP A 188 -10.36 8.51 -10.26
C ASP A 188 -9.47 8.36 -9.01
N LEU A 189 -9.36 9.42 -8.19
CA LEU A 189 -8.63 9.41 -6.93
C LEU A 189 -9.55 9.23 -5.71
N SER A 190 -10.79 9.74 -5.78
CA SER A 190 -11.76 9.61 -4.68
C SER A 190 -12.07 8.15 -4.32
N ILE A 191 -12.04 7.25 -5.31
CA ILE A 191 -12.41 5.83 -5.14
C ILE A 191 -11.53 5.12 -4.10
N TYR A 192 -10.27 5.54 -3.94
CA TYR A 192 -9.33 4.97 -2.97
C TYR A 192 -9.75 5.20 -1.51
N LEU A 193 -10.63 6.16 -1.24
CA LEU A 193 -11.12 6.48 0.10
C LEU A 193 -12.38 5.68 0.47
N VAL A 194 -13.04 5.07 -0.51
CA VAL A 194 -14.35 4.40 -0.32
C VAL A 194 -14.31 3.32 0.78
N PRO A 195 -13.36 2.37 0.80
CA PRO A 195 -13.33 1.33 1.84
C PRO A 195 -13.12 1.93 3.24
N CYS A 196 -12.23 2.92 3.35
CA CYS A 196 -11.93 3.62 4.60
C CYS A 196 -13.15 4.36 5.16
N LEU A 197 -13.94 4.99 4.30
CA LEU A 197 -15.17 5.68 4.73
C LEU A 197 -16.27 4.69 5.08
N GLN A 198 -16.36 3.56 4.36
CA GLN A 198 -17.31 2.49 4.68
C GLN A 198 -17.03 1.86 6.05
N ARG A 199 -15.76 1.49 6.36
CA ARG A 199 -15.41 0.95 7.70
C ARG A 199 -15.74 1.94 8.83
N LEU A 200 -15.64 3.25 8.55
CA LEU A 200 -15.95 4.32 9.50
C LEU A 200 -17.45 4.58 9.63
N SER A 201 -18.29 3.87 8.87
CA SER A 201 -19.74 4.08 8.79
C SER A 201 -20.11 5.51 8.33
N ILE A 202 -19.33 6.07 7.39
CA ILE A 202 -19.61 7.37 6.78
C ILE A 202 -20.35 7.13 5.46
N ASN A 203 -21.60 7.58 5.38
CA ASN A 203 -22.42 7.34 4.20
C ASN A 203 -22.02 8.25 3.02
N ILE A 204 -21.33 7.67 2.04
CA ILE A 204 -20.94 8.32 0.79
C ILE A 204 -21.75 7.87 -0.44
N ASN A 205 -22.85 7.13 -0.24
CA ASN A 205 -23.70 6.59 -1.31
C ASN A 205 -22.95 5.73 -2.35
N TYR A 206 -21.87 5.08 -1.93
CA TYR A 206 -21.16 4.04 -2.69
C TYR A 206 -21.57 2.67 -2.18
N SER A 207 -21.82 1.74 -3.11
CA SER A 207 -22.02 0.33 -2.81
C SER A 207 -20.84 -0.47 -3.33
N ILE A 208 -20.58 -1.64 -2.74
CA ILE A 208 -19.57 -2.58 -3.24
C ILE A 208 -19.86 -2.98 -4.70
N GLU A 209 -21.12 -3.07 -5.10
CA GLU A 209 -21.54 -3.34 -6.49
C GLU A 209 -21.03 -2.26 -7.45
N LYS A 210 -21.13 -0.97 -7.07
CA LYS A 210 -20.57 0.13 -7.88
C LYS A 210 -19.06 0.02 -8.02
N VAL A 211 -18.37 -0.42 -6.97
CA VAL A 211 -16.92 -0.66 -7.02
C VAL A 211 -16.61 -1.82 -7.95
N LEU A 212 -17.28 -2.97 -7.80
CA LEU A 212 -17.09 -4.15 -8.65
C LEU A 212 -17.34 -3.84 -10.14
N ASN A 213 -18.31 -2.99 -10.46
CA ASN A 213 -18.57 -2.55 -11.84
C ASN A 213 -17.35 -1.85 -12.49
N GLY A 214 -16.48 -1.24 -11.70
CA GLY A 214 -15.24 -0.61 -12.17
C GLY A 214 -14.23 -1.59 -12.77
N LEU A 215 -14.33 -2.90 -12.49
CA LEU A 215 -13.51 -3.93 -13.11
C LEU A 215 -13.78 -4.10 -14.61
N TRP A 216 -14.97 -3.70 -15.06
CA TRP A 216 -15.42 -3.80 -16.45
C TRP A 216 -15.19 -2.50 -17.25
N ASP A 217 -14.55 -1.49 -16.65
CA ASP A 217 -14.28 -0.23 -17.35
C ASP A 217 -13.22 -0.41 -18.46
N SER A 218 -13.40 0.31 -19.56
CA SER A 218 -12.45 0.36 -20.66
C SER A 218 -11.12 1.05 -20.31
N ASP A 219 -11.12 1.94 -19.32
CA ASP A 219 -9.94 2.65 -18.86
C ASP A 219 -9.15 1.81 -17.85
N ILE A 220 -7.94 1.41 -18.25
CA ILE A 220 -7.04 0.59 -17.42
C ILE A 220 -6.69 1.24 -16.08
N ASN A 221 -6.66 2.58 -15.99
CA ASN A 221 -6.36 3.26 -14.73
C ASN A 221 -7.50 3.10 -13.73
N LYS A 222 -8.75 3.08 -14.20
CA LYS A 222 -9.92 2.81 -13.36
C LYS A 222 -9.98 1.35 -12.94
N VAL A 223 -9.66 0.42 -13.83
CA VAL A 223 -9.54 -1.01 -13.48
C VAL A 223 -8.46 -1.19 -12.42
N LYS A 224 -7.33 -0.48 -12.55
CA LYS A 224 -6.26 -0.49 -11.55
C LYS A 224 -6.73 0.01 -10.19
N ALA A 225 -7.33 1.20 -10.15
CA ALA A 225 -7.84 1.78 -8.91
C ALA A 225 -8.87 0.87 -8.25
N THR A 226 -9.80 0.33 -9.05
CA THR A 226 -10.82 -0.63 -8.57
C THR A 226 -10.19 -1.87 -7.98
N THR A 227 -9.20 -2.46 -8.64
CA THR A 227 -8.53 -3.68 -8.15
C THR A 227 -7.80 -3.42 -6.83
N GLU A 228 -7.12 -2.28 -6.71
CA GLU A 228 -6.44 -1.89 -5.45
C GLU A 228 -7.45 -1.66 -4.32
N VAL A 229 -8.58 -1.00 -4.61
CA VAL A 229 -9.69 -0.76 -3.66
C VAL A 229 -10.35 -2.05 -3.19
N LEU A 230 -10.58 -3.02 -4.08
CA LEU A 230 -11.13 -4.33 -3.71
C LEU A 230 -10.18 -5.10 -2.79
N ASN A 231 -8.88 -4.96 -2.96
CA ASN A 231 -7.91 -5.51 -2.02
C ASN A 231 -8.02 -4.86 -0.63
N ASP A 232 -8.23 -3.55 -0.54
CA ASP A 232 -8.46 -2.89 0.76
C ASP A 232 -9.74 -3.41 1.44
N TYR A 233 -10.80 -3.63 0.66
CA TYR A 233 -12.03 -4.28 1.16
C TYR A 233 -11.73 -5.63 1.78
N LEU A 234 -10.97 -6.51 1.10
CA LEU A 234 -10.62 -7.83 1.64
C LEU A 234 -9.86 -7.71 2.98
N ILE A 235 -8.94 -6.75 3.10
CA ILE A 235 -8.20 -6.49 4.34
C ILE A 235 -9.15 -6.05 5.46
N PHE A 236 -10.08 -5.13 5.19
CA PHE A 236 -11.05 -4.67 6.18
C PHE A 236 -12.11 -5.72 6.56
N ILE A 237 -12.49 -6.60 5.63
CA ILE A 237 -13.39 -7.73 5.91
C ILE A 237 -12.70 -8.74 6.84
N ASP A 238 -11.43 -9.08 6.59
CA ASP A 238 -10.64 -9.97 7.46
C ASP A 238 -10.41 -9.40 8.87
N LYS A 239 -10.43 -8.07 9.00
CA LYS A 239 -10.40 -7.39 10.30
C LYS A 239 -11.76 -7.35 11.00
N GLY A 240 -12.85 -7.73 10.31
CA GLY A 240 -14.21 -7.59 10.80
C GLY A 240 -14.70 -6.14 10.87
N GLU A 241 -14.04 -5.21 10.18
CA GLU A 241 -14.39 -3.78 10.17
C GLU A 241 -15.42 -3.45 9.08
N ILE A 242 -15.54 -4.30 8.05
CA ILE A 242 -16.54 -4.21 6.99
C ILE A 242 -17.28 -5.55 6.90
N VAL A 243 -18.60 -5.49 6.78
CA VAL A 243 -19.47 -6.66 6.57
C VAL A 243 -19.93 -6.66 5.11
N GLU A 244 -19.16 -7.30 4.25
CA GLU A 244 -19.44 -7.48 2.81
C GLU A 244 -19.06 -8.89 2.38
N ASP A 245 -19.61 -9.37 1.26
CA ASP A 245 -19.31 -10.71 0.74
C ASP A 245 -17.90 -10.77 0.11
N ALA A 246 -16.93 -11.25 0.89
CA ALA A 246 -15.57 -11.49 0.41
C ALA A 246 -15.53 -12.48 -0.79
N ASN A 247 -16.45 -13.44 -0.87
CA ASN A 247 -16.46 -14.41 -1.96
C ASN A 247 -16.85 -13.78 -3.29
N ALA A 248 -17.74 -12.79 -3.30
CA ALA A 248 -18.04 -12.01 -4.49
C ALA A 248 -16.79 -11.27 -5.00
N ILE A 249 -16.03 -10.63 -4.12
CA ILE A 249 -14.79 -9.92 -4.47
C ILE A 249 -13.73 -10.89 -4.99
N LYS A 250 -13.45 -11.98 -4.25
CA LYS A 250 -12.47 -13.00 -4.64
C LYS A 250 -12.77 -13.60 -6.00
N ARG A 251 -14.05 -13.93 -6.26
CA ARG A 251 -14.50 -14.47 -7.55
C ARG A 251 -14.18 -13.53 -8.72
N GLU A 252 -14.51 -12.25 -8.60
CA GLU A 252 -14.20 -11.30 -9.69
C GLU A 252 -12.69 -11.09 -9.86
N MET A 253 -11.92 -11.05 -8.78
CA MET A 253 -10.45 -11.01 -8.86
C MET A 253 -9.88 -12.27 -9.56
N PHE A 254 -10.40 -13.46 -9.28
CA PHE A 254 -9.95 -14.68 -9.98
C PHE A 254 -10.38 -14.72 -11.45
N ASN A 255 -11.55 -14.18 -11.78
CA ASN A 255 -11.96 -14.00 -13.18
C ASN A 255 -10.98 -13.09 -13.93
N MET A 256 -10.58 -11.97 -13.32
CA MET A 256 -9.64 -11.03 -13.91
C MET A 256 -8.23 -11.62 -14.04
N MET A 257 -7.81 -12.46 -13.10
CA MET A 257 -6.56 -13.23 -13.17
C MET A 257 -6.56 -14.24 -14.34
N ARG A 258 -7.70 -14.91 -14.59
CA ARG A 258 -7.82 -15.94 -15.64
C ARG A 258 -8.04 -15.36 -17.03
N TYR A 259 -8.96 -14.41 -17.18
CA TYR A 259 -9.49 -13.97 -18.47
C TYR A 259 -9.17 -12.52 -18.81
N GLY A 260 -8.58 -11.76 -17.90
CA GLY A 260 -8.20 -10.38 -18.15
C GLY A 260 -7.15 -10.22 -19.27
N SER A 261 -7.06 -9.02 -19.83
CA SER A 261 -5.95 -8.64 -20.70
C SER A 261 -4.60 -8.80 -19.96
N LYS A 262 -3.47 -8.83 -20.68
CA LYS A 262 -2.13 -8.97 -20.05
C LYS A 262 -1.91 -7.92 -18.93
N LYS A 263 -2.29 -6.67 -19.17
CA LYS A 263 -2.15 -5.57 -18.20
C LYS A 263 -3.06 -5.76 -16.98
N VAL A 264 -4.32 -6.13 -17.21
CA VAL A 264 -5.30 -6.40 -16.15
C VAL A 264 -4.82 -7.56 -15.28
N ARG A 265 -4.45 -8.69 -15.89
CA ARG A 265 -3.92 -9.86 -15.17
C ARG A 265 -2.76 -9.49 -14.27
N LYS A 266 -1.82 -8.68 -14.76
CA LYS A 266 -0.67 -8.21 -13.96
C LYS A 266 -1.11 -7.42 -12.73
N ILE A 267 -2.01 -6.46 -12.88
CA ILE A 267 -2.52 -5.64 -11.77
C ILE A 267 -3.25 -6.52 -10.75
N THR A 268 -4.09 -7.43 -11.23
CA THR A 268 -4.85 -8.36 -10.39
C THR A 268 -3.93 -9.31 -9.62
N ILE A 269 -2.95 -9.93 -10.26
CA ILE A 269 -1.99 -10.84 -9.62
C ILE A 269 -1.19 -10.11 -8.55
N LYS A 270 -0.71 -8.90 -8.85
CA LYS A 270 -0.01 -8.07 -7.86
C LYS A 270 -0.89 -7.76 -6.64
N SER A 271 -2.18 -7.53 -6.87
CA SER A 271 -3.14 -7.24 -5.79
C SER A 271 -3.44 -8.48 -4.96
N ILE A 272 -3.69 -9.64 -5.59
CA ILE A 272 -3.88 -10.93 -4.89
C ILE A 272 -2.63 -11.29 -4.08
N TYR A 273 -1.43 -11.12 -4.64
CA TYR A 273 -0.17 -11.28 -3.93
C TYR A 273 -0.13 -10.43 -2.65
N TYR A 274 -0.48 -9.16 -2.77
CA TYR A 274 -0.51 -8.26 -1.63
C TYR A 274 -1.54 -8.70 -0.58
N THR A 275 -2.73 -9.14 -0.98
CA THR A 275 -3.72 -9.70 -0.05
C THR A 275 -3.17 -10.94 0.67
N LEU A 276 -2.58 -11.89 -0.06
CA LEU A 276 -2.02 -13.11 0.50
C LEU A 276 -0.90 -12.85 1.51
N LYS A 277 -0.08 -11.82 1.26
CA LYS A 277 1.01 -11.43 2.15
C LYS A 277 0.50 -10.86 3.48
N ASN A 278 -0.59 -10.11 3.45
CA ASN A 278 -1.04 -9.30 4.60
C ASN A 278 -2.28 -9.87 5.31
N THR A 279 -3.02 -10.76 4.64
CA THR A 279 -4.37 -11.18 5.03
C THR A 279 -4.64 -12.57 4.47
N SER A 280 -3.78 -13.54 4.78
CA SER A 280 -3.87 -14.89 4.22
C SER A 280 -5.14 -15.65 4.66
N VAL A 281 -5.69 -15.33 5.82
CA VAL A 281 -6.84 -16.03 6.42
C VAL A 281 -8.14 -15.82 5.64
N ILE A 282 -8.26 -14.73 4.85
CA ILE A 282 -9.44 -14.45 4.02
C ILE A 282 -9.64 -15.45 2.86
N PHE A 283 -8.58 -16.19 2.51
CA PHE A 283 -8.61 -17.21 1.47
C PHE A 283 -8.93 -18.59 2.06
N GLU A 284 -9.89 -19.26 1.44
CA GLU A 284 -10.27 -20.64 1.78
C GLU A 284 -9.47 -21.65 0.94
N ASP A 285 -9.48 -22.92 1.32
CA ASP A 285 -8.66 -23.95 0.67
C ASP A 285 -8.96 -24.08 -0.84
N ASN A 286 -10.22 -23.89 -1.25
CA ASN A 286 -10.60 -23.87 -2.67
C ASN A 286 -9.99 -22.66 -3.42
N ASP A 287 -9.87 -21.51 -2.77
CA ASP A 287 -9.22 -20.32 -3.35
C ASP A 287 -7.73 -20.61 -3.60
N TYR A 288 -7.06 -21.26 -2.64
CA TYR A 288 -5.69 -21.70 -2.80
C TYR A 288 -5.52 -22.70 -3.95
N GLN A 289 -6.43 -23.65 -4.10
CA GLN A 289 -6.40 -24.59 -5.24
C GLN A 289 -6.52 -23.86 -6.59
N ILE A 290 -7.40 -22.86 -6.70
CA ILE A 290 -7.54 -22.04 -7.90
C ILE A 290 -6.23 -21.32 -8.23
N ILE A 291 -5.57 -20.76 -7.22
CA ILE A 291 -4.31 -20.03 -7.40
C ILE A 291 -3.17 -20.99 -7.77
N ILE A 292 -3.06 -22.15 -7.10
CA ILE A 292 -2.05 -23.18 -7.38
C ILE A 292 -2.16 -23.67 -8.82
N GLN A 293 -3.38 -23.96 -9.29
CA GLN A 293 -3.62 -24.35 -10.68
C GLN A 293 -3.12 -23.27 -11.65
N TYR A 294 -3.44 -22.00 -11.37
CA TYR A 294 -3.02 -20.89 -12.23
C TYR A 294 -1.50 -20.75 -12.30
N VAL A 295 -0.81 -20.72 -11.16
CA VAL A 295 0.65 -20.53 -11.14
C VAL A 295 1.37 -21.72 -11.78
N ASN A 296 0.88 -22.95 -11.60
CA ASN A 296 1.46 -24.12 -12.25
C ASN A 296 1.31 -24.08 -13.78
N SER A 297 0.12 -23.73 -14.29
CA SER A 297 -0.07 -23.53 -15.73
C SER A 297 0.82 -22.41 -16.29
N TYR A 298 1.08 -21.37 -15.49
CA TYR A 298 2.01 -20.30 -15.88
C TYR A 298 3.46 -20.81 -16.00
N LEU A 299 3.95 -21.58 -15.02
CA LEU A 299 5.29 -22.18 -15.07
C LEU A 299 5.43 -23.16 -16.23
N GLU A 300 4.42 -24.01 -16.45
CA GLU A 300 4.37 -24.91 -17.59
C GLU A 300 4.44 -24.16 -18.93
N GLY A 301 3.74 -23.03 -19.02
CA GLY A 301 3.80 -22.13 -20.17
C GLY A 301 5.19 -21.56 -20.43
N ILE A 302 5.94 -21.22 -19.37
CA ILE A 302 7.35 -20.80 -19.48
C ILE A 302 8.21 -21.97 -19.96
N ASN A 303 8.10 -23.14 -19.32
CA ASN A 303 8.92 -24.32 -19.64
C ASN A 303 8.71 -24.82 -21.06
N LYS A 304 7.49 -24.68 -21.60
CA LYS A 304 7.14 -25.01 -23.00
C LYS A 304 7.48 -23.91 -24.00
N GLY A 305 7.96 -22.74 -23.55
CA GLY A 305 8.26 -21.60 -24.40
C GLY A 305 7.03 -20.85 -24.93
N HIS A 306 5.83 -21.12 -24.41
CA HIS A 306 4.62 -20.38 -24.75
C HIS A 306 4.55 -19.00 -24.07
N ILE A 307 5.26 -18.85 -22.96
CA ILE A 307 5.37 -17.59 -22.21
C ILE A 307 6.84 -17.15 -22.23
N GLU A 308 7.09 -16.03 -22.90
CA GLU A 308 8.40 -15.39 -22.92
C GLU A 308 8.48 -14.29 -21.87
N VAL A 309 9.53 -14.32 -21.05
CA VAL A 309 9.81 -13.30 -20.02
C VAL A 309 10.95 -12.43 -20.49
N VAL A 310 10.61 -11.34 -21.19
CA VAL A 310 11.61 -10.49 -21.87
C VAL A 310 11.54 -9.01 -21.51
N THR A 311 10.39 -8.53 -21.04
CA THR A 311 10.22 -7.13 -20.65
C THR A 311 10.29 -6.94 -19.14
N LEU A 312 10.56 -5.70 -18.69
CA LEU A 312 10.47 -5.32 -17.27
C LEU A 312 9.11 -5.70 -16.67
N GLU A 313 8.03 -5.51 -17.43
CA GLU A 313 6.69 -5.85 -16.96
C GLU A 313 6.50 -7.36 -16.74
N ASP A 314 7.13 -8.19 -17.56
CA ASP A 314 7.10 -9.66 -17.41
C ASP A 314 7.91 -10.09 -16.19
N PHE A 315 9.06 -9.45 -15.93
CA PHE A 315 9.86 -9.72 -14.73
C PHE A 315 9.13 -9.35 -13.44
N GLU A 316 8.44 -8.21 -13.40
CA GLU A 316 7.61 -7.80 -12.25
C GLU A 316 6.45 -8.77 -12.00
N LEU A 317 5.83 -9.26 -13.08
CA LEU A 317 4.77 -10.27 -12.98
C LEU A 317 5.33 -11.59 -12.43
N LEU A 318 6.46 -12.07 -12.96
CA LEU A 318 7.12 -13.28 -12.49
C LEU A 318 7.49 -13.19 -11.00
N ALA A 319 8.03 -12.05 -10.57
CA ALA A 319 8.35 -11.81 -9.16
C ALA A 319 7.09 -11.82 -8.28
N SER A 320 5.97 -11.26 -8.76
CA SER A 320 4.69 -11.29 -8.02
C SER A 320 4.15 -12.72 -7.89
N ILE A 321 4.22 -13.52 -8.96
CA ILE A 321 3.81 -14.93 -8.96
C ILE A 321 4.69 -15.75 -8.01
N ALA A 322 6.02 -15.56 -8.06
CA ALA A 322 6.94 -16.20 -7.13
C ALA A 322 6.64 -15.84 -5.67
N GLY A 323 6.31 -14.56 -5.40
CA GLY A 323 5.86 -14.11 -4.10
C GLY A 323 4.56 -14.76 -3.64
N MET A 324 3.59 -14.96 -4.55
CA MET A 324 2.34 -15.69 -4.25
C MET A 324 2.62 -17.14 -3.85
N VAL A 325 3.40 -17.86 -4.67
CA VAL A 325 3.81 -19.25 -4.38
C VAL A 325 4.45 -19.32 -3.00
N ALA A 326 5.39 -18.42 -2.71
CA ALA A 326 6.11 -18.44 -1.45
C ALA A 326 5.22 -18.20 -0.22
N ASN A 327 4.27 -17.25 -0.31
CA ASN A 327 3.32 -17.00 0.79
C ASN A 327 2.30 -18.14 0.95
N ILE A 328 1.89 -18.79 -0.14
CA ILE A 328 1.02 -19.97 -0.08
C ILE A 328 1.74 -21.12 0.63
N CYS A 329 2.99 -21.42 0.24
CA CYS A 329 3.82 -22.42 0.89
C CYS A 329 4.05 -22.11 2.38
N LYS A 330 4.22 -20.83 2.75
CA LYS A 330 4.38 -20.42 4.15
C LYS A 330 3.10 -20.64 4.97
N ASN A 331 1.95 -20.22 4.43
CA ASN A 331 0.73 -20.06 5.22
C ASN A 331 -0.21 -21.28 5.17
N LYS A 332 -0.07 -22.18 4.18
CA LYS A 332 -1.00 -23.29 3.94
C LYS A 332 -0.30 -24.57 3.48
N ILE A 333 0.69 -25.01 4.25
CA ILE A 333 1.50 -26.20 3.94
C ILE A 333 0.62 -27.42 3.61
N ASP A 334 -0.44 -27.64 4.38
CA ASP A 334 -1.35 -28.79 4.24
C ASP A 334 -2.13 -28.80 2.92
N VAL A 335 -2.50 -27.62 2.39
CA VAL A 335 -3.22 -27.48 1.12
C VAL A 335 -2.27 -27.65 -0.06
N VAL A 336 -1.02 -27.22 0.11
CA VAL A 336 0.01 -27.24 -0.94
C VAL A 336 0.49 -28.66 -1.23
N GLY A 337 0.81 -29.43 -0.18
CA GLY A 337 1.51 -30.70 -0.32
C GLY A 337 2.76 -30.56 -1.21
N ASN A 338 2.82 -31.37 -2.27
CA ASN A 338 3.92 -31.34 -3.26
C ASN A 338 3.57 -30.54 -4.54
N SER A 339 2.39 -29.90 -4.57
CA SER A 339 1.83 -29.28 -5.80
C SER A 339 2.63 -28.08 -6.31
N LEU A 340 3.56 -27.54 -5.51
CA LEU A 340 4.37 -26.36 -5.84
C LEU A 340 5.89 -26.66 -5.81
N ASP A 341 6.30 -27.94 -5.82
CA ASP A 341 7.73 -28.28 -5.71
C ASP A 341 8.55 -27.81 -6.92
N GLU A 342 8.03 -27.92 -8.14
CA GLU A 342 8.68 -27.35 -9.33
C GLU A 342 8.89 -25.84 -9.21
N TRP A 343 7.94 -25.14 -8.60
CA TRP A 343 8.07 -23.71 -8.32
C TRP A 343 9.16 -23.42 -7.29
N LYS A 344 9.25 -24.21 -6.21
CA LYS A 344 10.32 -24.04 -5.20
C LYS A 344 11.70 -24.16 -5.85
N ASP A 345 11.88 -25.15 -6.71
CA ASP A 345 13.14 -25.37 -7.43
C ASP A 345 13.42 -24.26 -8.45
N TYR A 346 12.39 -23.86 -9.21
CA TYR A 346 12.47 -22.74 -10.14
C TYR A 346 12.92 -21.46 -9.44
N ILE A 347 12.34 -21.13 -8.28
CA ILE A 347 12.66 -19.93 -7.49
C ILE A 347 14.09 -19.99 -6.95
N ARG A 348 14.51 -21.11 -6.34
CA ARG A 348 15.87 -21.28 -5.78
C ARG A 348 16.97 -21.09 -6.82
N LEU A 349 16.75 -21.60 -8.03
CA LEU A 349 17.71 -21.59 -9.12
C LEU A 349 17.61 -20.33 -10.00
N HIS A 350 16.61 -19.48 -9.79
CA HIS A 350 16.36 -18.33 -10.65
C HIS A 350 17.52 -17.31 -10.60
N ARG A 351 17.82 -16.69 -11.75
CA ARG A 351 18.89 -15.69 -11.86
C ARG A 351 18.48 -14.31 -11.34
N LEU A 352 17.20 -13.97 -11.42
CA LEU A 352 16.69 -12.68 -10.94
C LEU A 352 16.59 -12.66 -9.40
N PRO A 353 17.26 -11.71 -8.72
CA PRO A 353 17.18 -11.58 -7.28
C PRO A 353 15.75 -11.39 -6.76
N GLU A 354 14.91 -10.66 -7.48
CA GLU A 354 13.52 -10.37 -7.12
C GLU A 354 12.65 -11.64 -7.08
N VAL A 355 13.03 -12.69 -7.81
CA VAL A 355 12.41 -14.01 -7.73
C VAL A 355 13.10 -14.84 -6.66
N LYS A 356 14.43 -14.93 -6.73
CA LYS A 356 15.24 -15.78 -5.84
C LYS A 356 15.09 -15.43 -4.36
N THR A 357 14.85 -14.15 -4.04
CA THR A 357 14.68 -13.70 -2.66
C THR A 357 13.55 -14.38 -1.91
N TYR A 358 12.57 -14.95 -2.62
CA TYR A 358 11.47 -15.68 -1.99
C TYR A 358 11.85 -17.11 -1.58
N ALA A 359 13.02 -17.62 -2.01
CA ALA A 359 13.52 -18.93 -1.59
C ALA A 359 13.69 -19.04 -0.07
N ASP A 360 14.04 -17.92 0.59
CA ASP A 360 14.20 -17.84 2.04
C ASP A 360 12.93 -18.26 2.80
N LEU A 361 11.74 -18.07 2.22
CA LEU A 361 10.46 -18.45 2.82
C LEU A 361 10.20 -19.97 2.80
N PHE A 362 10.95 -20.73 1.98
CA PHE A 362 10.88 -22.20 1.96
C PHE A 362 11.95 -22.83 2.86
N ASP A 363 13.13 -22.22 2.90
CA ASP A 363 14.34 -22.84 3.45
C ASP A 363 14.51 -22.56 4.96
N ASN A 364 13.78 -21.57 5.52
CA ASN A 364 13.73 -21.31 6.96
C ASN A 364 12.27 -21.17 7.43
N PRO A 365 11.59 -22.26 7.82
CA PRO A 365 10.23 -22.19 8.36
C PRO A 365 10.15 -21.60 9.79
N VAL A 366 11.24 -21.05 10.32
CA VAL A 366 11.33 -20.56 11.71
C VAL A 366 11.27 -19.03 11.73
N ASP A 367 10.04 -18.54 11.74
CA ASP A 367 9.57 -17.33 12.42
C ASP A 367 8.02 -17.43 12.35
N ALA A 368 7.50 -18.49 12.98
CA ALA A 368 6.08 -18.80 13.16
C ALA A 368 5.66 -18.49 14.60
#